data_AF-A0A520B4S7-F1
#
_entry.id   AF-A0A520B4S7-F1
#
_cell.length_a   1.000
_cell.length_b   1.000
_cell.length_c   1.000
_cell.angle_alpha   90.00
_cell.angle_beta   90.00
_cell.angle_gamma   90.00
#
_symmetry.space_group_name_H-M   'P 1'
#
loop_
_entity.id
_entity.type
_entity.pdbx_description
1 polymer ?
#
loop_
_entity_poly.entity_id
_entity_poly.type
_entity_poly.pdbx_seq_one_letter_code
_entity_poly.pdbx_strand_id
1 'polypeptide(L)'
;GGIAMGGDCGVAKVDVSTDNGKTWYKTTLGPDHGKYSFRRWDAQVPLTHAGPTKLMSRCWNTAGIAQPMTPIWNPGGFMRGNIETTNIVVG
;
A
#
# COMPACT_ATOMS: atom_id res chain seq x y z
N GLY A 1 -7.90 0.08 -7.71
CA GLY A 1 -7.66 0.18 -6.26
C GLY A 1 -7.24 -1.13 -5.65
N GLY A 2 -7.43 -1.26 -4.34
CA GLY A 2 -7.06 -2.44 -3.57
C GLY A 2 -7.86 -2.56 -2.27
N ILE A 3 -7.31 -3.27 -1.30
CA ILE A 3 -7.77 -3.35 0.09
C ILE A 3 -6.58 -3.08 1.02
N ALA A 4 -6.87 -2.62 2.23
CA ALA A 4 -5.88 -2.45 3.29
C ALA A 4 -6.50 -2.81 4.65
N MET A 5 -5.68 -3.20 5.61
CA MET A 5 -6.05 -3.37 7.01
C MET A 5 -4.98 -2.75 7.91
N GLY A 6 -5.37 -2.23 9.06
CA GLY A 6 -4.46 -1.61 10.04
C GLY A 6 -4.07 -2.52 11.20
N GLY A 7 -4.45 -3.81 11.14
CA GLY A 7 -4.25 -4.79 12.21
C GLY A 7 -5.27 -4.60 13.32
N ASP A 8 -4.79 -4.23 14.51
CA ASP A 8 -5.62 -3.87 15.66
C ASP A 8 -6.13 -2.42 15.63
N CYS A 9 -5.67 -1.65 14.64
CA CYS A 9 -6.01 -0.27 14.35
C CYS A 9 -6.76 -0.14 13.01
N GLY A 10 -7.45 0.98 12.82
CA GLY A 10 -8.07 1.30 11.53
C GLY A 10 -7.04 1.73 10.47
N VAL A 11 -7.48 1.85 9.22
CA VAL A 11 -6.67 2.39 8.12
C VAL A 11 -6.78 3.91 8.08
N ALA A 12 -5.66 4.61 8.23
CA ALA A 12 -5.60 6.07 8.17
C ALA A 12 -5.38 6.59 6.75
N LYS A 13 -4.50 5.94 5.98
CA LYS A 13 -4.27 6.23 4.56
C LYS A 13 -3.60 5.07 3.85
N VAL A 14 -3.76 5.05 2.53
CA VAL A 14 -2.94 4.23 1.63
C VAL A 14 -2.25 5.19 0.67
N ASP A 15 -0.95 4.99 0.46
CA ASP A 15 -0.15 5.71 -0.52
C ASP A 15 0.27 4.75 -1.65
N VAL A 16 0.36 5.25 -2.88
CA VAL A 16 0.88 4.49 -4.04
C VAL A 16 2.13 5.19 -4.60
N SER A 17 3.13 4.41 -5.00
CA SER A 17 4.32 4.91 -5.69
C SER A 17 4.49 4.22 -7.04
N THR A 18 4.98 4.97 -8.03
CA THR A 18 5.32 4.51 -9.39
C THR A 18 6.83 4.58 -9.67
N ASP A 19 7.65 4.97 -8.68
CA ASP A 19 9.06 5.32 -8.86
C ASP A 19 10.00 4.69 -7.82
N ASN A 20 9.65 3.49 -7.36
CA ASN A 20 10.36 2.73 -6.32
C ASN A 20 10.33 3.40 -4.94
N GLY A 21 9.23 4.08 -4.60
CA GLY A 21 9.01 4.66 -3.28
C GLY A 21 9.72 6.00 -3.06
N LYS A 22 10.23 6.65 -4.12
CA LYS A 22 10.83 7.99 -4.02
C LYS A 22 9.74 9.04 -3.82
N THR A 23 8.64 8.93 -4.54
CA THR A 23 7.45 9.76 -4.38
C THR A 23 6.22 8.89 -4.09
N TRP A 24 5.25 9.48 -3.40
CA TRP A 24 4.05 8.81 -2.92
C TRP A 24 2.81 9.66 -3.21
N TYR A 25 1.85 9.07 -3.92
CA TYR A 25 0.57 9.66 -4.23
C TYR A 25 -0.47 9.21 -3.22
N LYS A 26 -1.26 10.15 -2.70
CA LYS A 26 -2.39 9.84 -1.83
C LYS A 26 -3.48 9.13 -2.62
N THR A 27 -4.16 8.21 -1.96
CA THR A 27 -5.32 7.50 -2.51
C THR A 27 -6.62 7.97 -1.87
N THR A 28 -7.75 7.59 -2.44
CA THR A 28 -9.07 7.78 -1.87
C THR A 28 -9.49 6.51 -1.14
N LEU A 29 -9.74 6.63 0.17
CA LEU A 29 -10.28 5.51 0.95
C LEU A 29 -11.79 5.39 0.73
N GLY A 30 -12.27 4.16 0.62
CA GLY A 30 -13.68 3.83 0.64
C GLY A 30 -14.30 3.94 2.04
N PRO A 31 -15.57 3.54 2.19
CA PRO A 31 -16.28 3.52 3.46
C PRO A 31 -15.49 2.81 4.56
N ASP A 32 -15.59 3.33 5.78
CA ASP A 32 -15.01 2.71 6.97
C ASP A 32 -16.05 1.78 7.61
N HIS A 33 -15.75 0.49 7.65
CA HIS A 33 -16.61 -0.54 8.25
C HIS A 33 -16.10 -0.98 9.64
N GLY A 34 -15.24 -0.17 10.26
CA GLY A 34 -14.68 -0.42 11.58
C GLY A 34 -13.21 -0.86 11.53
N LYS A 35 -12.51 -0.65 12.66
CA LYS A 35 -11.05 -0.80 12.76
C LYS A 35 -10.49 -2.18 12.39
N TYR A 36 -11.29 -3.24 12.47
CA TYR A 36 -10.87 -4.60 12.15
C TYR A 36 -11.26 -5.04 10.72
N SER A 37 -11.99 -4.20 9.98
CA SER A 37 -12.41 -4.51 8.62
C SER A 37 -11.32 -4.19 7.61
N PHE A 38 -11.39 -4.84 6.45
CA PHE A 38 -10.70 -4.34 5.28
C PHE A 38 -11.30 -3.02 4.83
N ARG A 39 -10.45 -2.07 4.47
CA ARG A 39 -10.84 -0.81 3.85
C ARG A 39 -10.44 -0.82 2.38
N ARG A 40 -11.42 -0.66 1.48
CA ARG A 40 -11.17 -0.47 0.05
C ARG A 40 -10.50 0.88 -0.16
N TRP A 41 -9.71 1.00 -1.22
CA TRP A 41 -9.11 2.25 -1.63
C TRP A 41 -8.91 2.26 -3.14
N ASP A 42 -8.91 3.46 -3.73
CA ASP A 42 -8.68 3.69 -5.15
C ASP A 42 -7.69 4.83 -5.38
N ALA A 43 -6.98 4.79 -6.49
CA ALA A 43 -5.91 5.72 -6.81
C ALA A 43 -5.95 6.11 -8.28
N GLN A 44 -5.66 7.36 -8.56
CA GLN A 44 -5.26 7.85 -9.88
C GLN A 44 -3.84 8.38 -9.75
N VAL A 45 -2.91 7.78 -10.49
CA VAL A 45 -1.49 8.13 -10.45
C VAL A 45 -0.98 8.36 -11.86
N PRO A 46 -0.13 9.38 -12.09
CA PRO A 46 0.48 9.60 -13.38
C PRO A 46 1.51 8.51 -13.68
N LEU A 47 1.44 7.97 -14.90
CA LEU A 47 2.46 7.07 -15.46
C LEU A 47 3.20 7.86 -16.53
N THR A 48 4.41 8.29 -16.21
CA THR A 48 5.14 9.31 -16.97
C THR A 48 5.90 8.77 -18.17
N HIS A 49 5.96 7.45 -18.34
CA HIS A 49 6.67 6.77 -19.41
C HIS A 49 6.01 5.44 -19.75
N ALA A 50 6.19 5.01 -21.00
CA ALA A 50 5.85 3.65 -21.43
C ALA A 50 6.91 2.64 -20.95
N GLY A 51 6.52 1.38 -20.84
CA GLY A 51 7.37 0.26 -20.47
C GLY A 51 7.13 -0.29 -19.05
N PRO A 52 8.02 -1.17 -18.57
CA PRO A 52 7.88 -1.81 -17.27
C PRO A 52 7.88 -0.80 -16.12
N THR A 53 6.83 -0.81 -15.31
CA THR A 53 6.67 0.08 -14.15
C THR A 53 6.35 -0.74 -12.90
N LYS A 54 6.95 -0.35 -11.77
CA LYS A 54 6.67 -0.92 -10.44
C LYS A 54 5.65 -0.06 -9.71
N LEU A 55 4.49 -0.63 -9.41
CA LEU A 55 3.50 -0.06 -8.52
C LEU A 55 3.72 -0.57 -7.11
N MET A 56 3.96 0.33 -6.17
CA MET A 56 4.10 0.01 -4.74
C MET A 56 2.90 0.55 -3.97
N SER A 57 2.40 -0.20 -2.99
CA SER A 57 1.29 0.24 -2.13
C SER A 57 1.66 0.17 -0.65
N ARG A 58 1.40 1.25 0.10
CA ARG A 58 1.76 1.37 1.51
C ARG A 58 0.55 1.82 2.34
N CYS A 59 0.11 0.97 3.26
CA CYS A 59 -0.86 1.32 4.29
C CYS A 59 -0.18 2.03 5.47
N TRP A 60 -0.88 3.02 6.02
CA TRP A 60 -0.64 3.59 7.34
C TRP A 60 -1.88 3.37 8.20
N ASN A 61 -1.69 2.82 9.40
CA ASN A 61 -2.79 2.65 10.34
C ASN A 61 -3.04 3.94 11.16
N THR A 62 -4.13 3.97 11.92
CA THR A 62 -4.51 5.12 12.76
C THR A 62 -3.56 5.37 13.95
N ALA A 63 -2.63 4.46 14.23
CA ALA A 63 -1.54 4.67 15.19
C ALA A 63 -0.28 5.29 14.55
N GLY A 64 -0.32 5.59 13.25
CA GLY A 64 0.81 6.17 12.52
C GLY A 64 1.88 5.16 12.09
N ILE A 65 1.60 3.85 12.21
CA ILE A 65 2.50 2.77 11.81
C ILE A 65 2.30 2.47 10.33
N ALA A 66 3.41 2.42 9.59
CA ALA A 66 3.43 2.06 8.17
C ALA A 66 4.06 0.68 7.94
N GLN A 67 3.69 0.06 6.82
CA GLN A 67 4.37 -1.14 6.34
C GLN A 67 5.86 -0.87 6.04
N PRO A 68 6.78 -1.80 6.37
CA PRO A 68 8.20 -1.66 6.04
C PRO A 68 8.43 -1.79 4.52
N MET A 69 9.48 -1.14 4.00
CA MET A 69 9.86 -1.23 2.58
C MET A 69 10.32 -2.64 2.18
N THR A 70 11.00 -3.35 3.09
CA THR A 70 11.52 -4.70 2.87
C THR A 70 10.84 -5.68 3.83
N PRO A 71 10.67 -6.95 3.41
CA PRO A 71 10.20 -8.00 4.32
C PRO A 71 11.15 -8.15 5.52
N ILE A 72 10.58 -8.26 6.71
CA ILE A 72 11.32 -8.63 7.93
C ILE A 72 11.34 -10.16 7.98
N TRP A 73 12.52 -10.75 7.82
CA TRP A 73 12.67 -12.20 7.88
C TRP A 73 12.58 -12.69 9.33
N ASN A 74 11.92 -13.82 9.53
CA ASN A 74 11.96 -14.58 10.78
C ASN A 74 11.91 -16.08 10.47
N PRO A 75 12.50 -16.95 11.31
CA PRO A 75 12.56 -18.39 11.05
C PRO A 75 11.20 -19.07 10.88
N GLY A 76 10.15 -18.52 11.50
CA GLY A 76 8.79 -19.06 11.42
C GLY A 76 8.00 -18.61 10.19
N GLY A 77 8.51 -17.67 9.39
CA GLY A 77 7.82 -17.14 8.21
C GLY A 77 6.56 -16.32 8.53
N PHE A 78 6.42 -15.79 9.74
CA PHE A 78 5.21 -15.10 10.20
C PHE A 78 5.19 -13.61 9.88
N MET A 79 3.99 -13.02 9.94
CA MET A 79 3.75 -11.57 9.97
C MET A 79 4.39 -10.79 8.81
N ARG A 80 4.45 -11.38 7.61
CA ARG A 80 4.87 -10.65 6.42
C ARG A 80 3.84 -9.55 6.10
N GLY A 81 4.25 -8.30 6.28
CA GLY A 81 3.41 -7.13 6.08
C GLY A 81 4.13 -5.96 5.40
N ASN A 82 5.20 -6.23 4.63
CA ASN A 82 5.92 -5.21 3.89
C ASN A 82 5.08 -4.61 2.76
N ILE A 83 5.53 -3.48 2.23
CA ILE A 83 4.98 -2.84 1.03
C ILE A 83 5.01 -3.83 -0.12
N GLU A 84 3.84 -4.07 -0.73
CA GLU A 84 3.72 -4.94 -1.89
C GLU A 84 4.06 -4.17 -3.17
N THR A 85 4.75 -4.85 -4.08
CA THR A 85 5.13 -4.32 -5.40
C THR A 85 4.51 -5.16 -6.50
N THR A 86 3.74 -4.53 -7.38
CA THR A 86 3.17 -5.14 -8.58
C THR A 86 3.86 -4.56 -9.80
N ASN A 87 4.38 -5.42 -10.67
CA ASN A 87 4.98 -5.01 -11.94
C ASN A 87 3.89 -4.93 -13.01
N ILE A 88 3.83 -3.82 -13.73
CA ILE A 88 2.93 -3.59 -14.86
C ILE A 88 3.74 -3.15 -16.09
N VAL A 89 3.10 -3.16 -17.27
CA VAL A 89 3.65 -2.57 -18.50
C VAL A 89 2.72 -1.45 -18.95
N VAL A 90 3.25 -0.25 -19.11
CA VAL A 90 2.54 0.92 -19.62
C VAL A 90 2.75 1.00 -21.13
N GLY A 91 1.65 1.13 -21.89
CA GLY A 91 1.67 1.28 -23.34
C GLY A 91 1.95 2.70 -23.81
#